data_AF-A6HIM2-F1
#
_entry.id   AF-A6HIM2-F1
#
_cell.length_a   1.000
_cell.length_b   1.000
_cell.length_c   1.000
_cell.angle_alpha   90.00
_cell.angle_beta   90.00
_cell.angle_gamma   90.00
#
_symmetry.space_group_name_H-M   'P 1'
#
loop_
_entity.id
_entity.type
_entity.pdbx_description
1 polymer ?
#
loop_
_entity_poly.entity_id
_entity_poly.type
_entity_poly.pdbx_seq_one_letter_code
_entity_poly.pdbx_strand_id
1 'polypeptide(L)' 'MVTDDFVVSGTCSEQMYGMCESLWEPNMDPEHLFETISQAMLNAVDRDAVSGMGVIVHIIEKDKITTRTLKARMD' A
#
# COMPACT_ATOMS: atom_id res chain seq x y z
N MET A 1 -18.61 -4.43 6.05
CA MET A 1 -17.70 -3.91 7.09
C MET A 1 -17.37 -2.48 6.69
N VAL A 2 -17.47 -1.56 7.64
CA VAL A 2 -17.01 -0.18 7.47
C VAL A 2 -15.88 -0.01 8.45
N THR A 3 -14.74 0.47 7.97
CA THR A 3 -13.56 0.78 8.78
C THR A 3 -13.02 2.14 8.35
N ASP A 4 -12.37 2.85 9.26
CA ASP A 4 -11.89 4.22 9.08
C ASP A 4 -10.38 4.28 8.79
N ASP A 5 -9.71 3.13 8.67
CA ASP A 5 -8.26 2.99 8.51
C ASP A 5 -7.86 2.54 7.10
N PHE A 6 -7.91 1.23 6.82
CA PHE A 6 -7.49 0.63 5.57
C PHE A 6 -8.26 -0.66 5.28
N VAL A 7 -8.29 -1.05 4.01
CA VAL A 7 -8.86 -2.32 3.56
C VAL A 7 -7.88 -3.00 2.61
N VAL A 8 -7.77 -4.32 2.71
CA VAL A 8 -6.84 -5.12 1.89
C VAL A 8 -7.56 -6.35 1.33
N SER A 9 -7.13 -6.80 0.16
CA SER A 9 -7.67 -7.98 -0.52
C SER A 9 -6.65 -8.53 -1.50
N GLY A 10 -6.58 -9.86 -1.62
CA GLY A 10 -5.64 -10.55 -2.49
C GLY A 10 -4.94 -11.72 -1.80
N THR A 11 -3.99 -12.35 -2.49
CA THR A 11 -3.24 -13.51 -1.98
C THR A 11 -2.26 -13.15 -0.85
N CYS A 12 -1.77 -11.91 -0.81
CA CYS A 12 -0.91 -11.38 0.25
C CYS A 12 -1.66 -10.62 1.36
N SER A 13 -2.96 -10.90 1.56
CA SER A 13 -3.78 -10.14 2.53
C SER A 13 -3.25 -10.23 3.97
N GLU A 14 -2.77 -11.40 4.40
CA GLU A 14 -2.23 -11.57 5.76
C GLU A 14 -0.98 -10.72 5.99
N GLN A 15 -0.08 -10.67 5.00
CA GLN A 15 1.12 -9.84 5.02
C GLN A 15 0.76 -8.35 4.99
N MET A 16 -0.22 -7.98 4.16
CA MET A 16 -0.71 -6.61 4.06
C MET A 16 -1.34 -6.12 5.37
N TYR A 17 -2.13 -6.94 6.06
CA TYR A 17 -2.64 -6.60 7.39
C TYR A 17 -1.48 -6.31 8.36
N GLY A 18 -0.48 -7.20 8.43
CA GLY A 18 0.68 -6.99 9.31
C GLY A 18 1.43 -5.68 9.03
N MET A 19 1.61 -5.34 7.76
CA MET A 19 2.27 -4.09 7.36
C MET A 19 1.43 -2.85 7.66
N CYS A 20 0.14 -2.86 7.30
CA CYS A 20 -0.75 -1.72 7.49
C CYS A 20 -1.00 -1.43 8.97
N GLU A 21 -1.20 -2.45 9.81
CA GLU A 21 -1.36 -2.30 11.27
C GLU A 21 -0.11 -1.66 11.93
N SER A 22 1.08 -1.89 11.35
CA SER A 22 2.33 -1.39 11.92
C SER A 22 2.69 0.02 11.47
N LEU A 23 2.25 0.41 10.26
CA LEU A 23 2.70 1.65 9.61
C LEU A 23 1.61 2.72 9.53
N TRP A 24 0.33 2.35 9.55
CA TRP A 24 -0.77 3.30 9.41
C TRP A 24 -0.93 4.15 10.67
N GLU A 25 -1.22 5.43 10.46
CA GLU A 25 -1.56 6.39 11.52
C GLU A 25 -2.72 7.26 11.04
N PRO A 26 -3.60 7.73 11.95
CA PRO A 26 -4.69 8.60 11.57
C PRO A 26 -4.19 9.97 11.08
N ASN A 27 -4.86 10.53 10.07
CA ASN A 27 -4.62 11.88 9.52
C ASN A 27 -3.25 12.10 8.86
N MET A 28 -2.69 11.09 8.21
CA MET A 28 -1.53 11.28 7.33
C MET A 28 -1.82 12.29 6.22
N ASP A 29 -0.88 13.19 5.96
CA ASP A 29 -0.91 14.00 4.74
C ASP A 29 -0.66 13.13 3.49
N PRO A 30 -0.93 13.64 2.28
CA PRO A 30 -0.84 12.84 1.05
C PRO A 30 0.55 12.26 0.75
N GLU A 31 1.63 12.94 1.15
CA GLU A 31 3.00 12.47 0.93
C GLU A 31 3.37 11.40 1.94
N HIS A 32 3.03 11.60 3.22
CA HIS A 32 3.20 10.58 4.24
C HIS A 32 2.36 9.32 3.91
N LEU A 33 1.11 9.48 3.50
CA LEU A 33 0.25 8.37 3.08
C LEU A 33 0.84 7.61 1.89
N PHE A 34 1.41 8.33 0.91
CA PHE A 34 2.10 7.73 -0.23
C PHE A 34 3.28 6.86 0.22
N GLU A 35 4.12 7.38 1.11
CA GLU A 35 5.27 6.61 1.62
C GLU A 35 4.80 5.38 2.42
N THR A 36 3.79 5.54 3.28
CA THR A 36 3.21 4.46 4.08
C THR A 36 2.67 3.32 3.21
N ILE A 37 1.81 3.62 2.22
CA ILE A 37 1.26 2.57 1.35
C ILE A 37 2.33 1.96 0.45
N SER A 38 3.32 2.74 0.02
CA SER A 38 4.43 2.24 -0.79
C SER A 38 5.27 1.23 -0.02
N GLN A 39 5.62 1.54 1.23
CA GLN A 39 6.35 0.60 2.09
C GLN A 39 5.51 -0.62 2.44
N ALA A 40 4.23 -0.44 2.78
CA ALA A 40 3.35 -1.57 3.11
C ALA A 40 3.23 -2.55 1.93
N MET A 41 2.96 -2.04 0.73
CA MET A 41 2.84 -2.86 -0.48
C MET A 41 4.14 -3.57 -0.84
N LEU A 42 5.26 -2.85 -0.93
CA LEU A 42 6.55 -3.43 -1.33
C LEU A 42 6.99 -4.57 -0.41
N ASN A 43 6.84 -4.39 0.90
CA ASN A 43 7.24 -5.43 1.86
C ASN A 43 6.28 -6.63 1.88
N ALA A 44 4.98 -6.40 1.67
CA ALA A 44 3.99 -7.48 1.65
C ALA A 44 4.12 -8.36 0.40
N VAL A 45 4.24 -7.75 -0.79
CA VAL A 45 4.34 -8.52 -2.04
C VAL A 45 5.67 -9.26 -2.16
N ASP A 46 6.76 -8.74 -1.56
CA ASP A 46 8.05 -9.42 -1.46
C ASP A 46 8.01 -10.71 -0.59
N ARG A 47 6.87 -11.01 0.01
CA ARG A 47 6.60 -12.20 0.84
C ARG A 47 5.50 -13.09 0.28
N ASP A 48 5.02 -12.82 -0.93
CA ASP A 48 4.03 -13.64 -1.63
C ASP A 48 4.50 -14.00 -3.03
N ALA A 49 4.67 -15.30 -3.30
CA ALA A 49 5.23 -15.80 -4.55
C ALA A 49 4.35 -15.53 -5.79
N VAL A 50 3.08 -15.21 -5.61
CA VAL A 50 2.13 -14.96 -6.71
C VAL A 50 1.66 -13.50 -6.79
N SER A 51 2.27 -12.61 -6.02
CA SER A 51 2.08 -11.15 -6.09
C SER A 51 3.40 -10.45 -6.37
N GLY A 52 3.37 -9.21 -6.86
CA GLY A 52 4.57 -8.42 -7.14
C GLY A 52 4.65 -8.00 -8.60
N MET A 53 5.85 -8.05 -9.19
CA MET A 53 6.15 -7.58 -10.56
C MET A 53 5.84 -6.09 -10.78
N GLY A 54 6.03 -5.29 -9.74
CA GLY A 54 5.70 -3.87 -9.72
C GLY A 54 4.51 -3.56 -8.81
N VAL A 55 4.42 -2.28 -8.42
CA VAL A 55 3.30 -1.74 -7.65
C VAL A 55 2.92 -0.40 -8.29
N ILE A 56 1.64 -0.18 -8.52
CA ILE A 56 1.09 1.13 -8.92
C ILE A 56 0.28 1.70 -7.75
N VAL A 57 0.55 2.96 -7.42
CA VAL A 57 -0.12 3.68 -6.33
C VAL A 57 -0.85 4.88 -6.91
N HIS A 58 -2.11 5.03 -6.53
CA HIS A 58 -2.94 6.19 -6.83
C HIS A 58 -3.33 6.89 -5.51
N ILE A 59 -2.85 8.12 -5.32
CA ILE A 59 -3.24 8.97 -4.19
C ILE A 59 -4.27 9.97 -4.69
N ILE A 60 -5.46 9.92 -4.11
CA ILE A 60 -6.61 10.74 -4.50
C ILE A 60 -6.76 11.86 -3.48
N GLU A 61 -6.53 13.08 -3.93
CA GLU A 61 -6.77 14.31 -3.18
C GLU A 61 -8.01 15.03 -3.75
N LYS A 62 -8.45 16.10 -3.10
CA LYS A 62 -9.66 16.83 -3.52
C LYS A 62 -9.53 17.42 -4.94
N ASP A 63 -8.34 17.87 -5.30
CA ASP A 63 -8.05 18.68 -6.48
C ASP A 63 -7.26 17.90 -7.56
N LYS A 64 -6.70 16.73 -7.24
CA LYS A 64 -5.83 15.98 -8.14
C LYS A 64 -5.75 14.49 -7.79
N ILE A 65 -5.23 13.73 -8.75
CA ILE A 65 -4.85 12.32 -8.58
C ILE A 65 -3.37 12.20 -8.91
N THR A 66 -2.57 11.71 -7.96
CA THR A 66 -1.16 11.42 -8.16
C THR A 66 -0.99 9.93 -8.40
N THR A 67 -0.48 9.55 -9.58
CA THR A 67 -0.18 8.15 -9.93
C THR A 67 1.33 7.93 -9.97
N ARG A 68 1.83 6.92 -9.27
CA ARG A 68 3.26 6.56 -9.26
C ARG A 68 3.42 5.04 -9.40
N THR A 69 4.34 4.63 -10.26
CA THR A 69 4.80 3.23 -10.34
C THR A 69 6.07 3.09 -9.52
N LEU A 70 6.06 2.17 -8.56
CA LEU A 70 7.20 1.94 -7.68
C LEU A 70 8.21 1.02 -8.35
N LYS A 71 9.50 1.29 -8.11
CA LYS A 71 10.55 0.33 -8.41
C LYS A 71 10.46 -0.80 -7.37
N ALA A 72 9.94 -1.95 -7.80
CA ALA A 72 9.80 -3.16 -6.97
C ALA A 72 10.75 -4.27 -7.45
N ARG A 73 10.76 -5.40 -6.75
CA ARG A 73 11.41 -6.61 -7.24
C ARG A 73 10.69 -7.17 -8.47
N MET A 74 11.43 -7.92 -9.28
CA MET A 74 11.00 -8.49 -10.56
C MET A 74 11.38 -9.98 -10.62
N ASP A 75 11.13 -10.70 -9.52
CA ASP A 75 11.40 -12.13 -9.33
C ASP A 75 10.13 -12.97 -9.22
#